data_AF-A0A163TCN8-F1
#
_entry.id   AF-A0A163TCN8-F1
#
_cell.length_a   1.000
_cell.length_b   1.000
_cell.length_c   1.000
_cell.angle_alpha   90.00
_cell.angle_beta   90.00
_cell.angle_gamma   90.00
#
_symmetry.space_group_name_H-M   'P 1'
#
loop_
_entity.id
_entity.type
_entity.pdbx_description
1 polymer ?
#
loop_
_entity_poly.entity_id
_entity_poly.type
_entity_poly.pdbx_seq_one_letter_code
_entity_poly.pdbx_strand_id
1 'polypeptide(L)'
;MDFRTLCAPNLPGSEHLSQQIFKSRWVMDLILSMVLVATTSDYYCADSYFANGTNCDILLKSKDDDGCPVMVEIQDAVTSTWIRDKLLLDYCNQIIRSTGKVPIVIVFPIHPLSEDLNEVFDKEQEHWFAHQITVKILAKKLYIVDPATIRNATIDPLPPIAALAVFLADQKRSFFESDYHNEPTFRKLYDLAFEICEKGGLKTGIMGRYSAQKQLIKKVTQLVDANDGSLNDYLVQMHDLLSAMP
;
A
#
# COMPACT_ATOMS: atom_id res chain seq x y z
N MET A 1 23.39 1.45 -7.19
CA MET A 1 22.27 0.73 -7.81
C MET A 1 21.92 -0.46 -6.95
N ASP A 2 20.67 -0.54 -6.45
CA ASP A 2 20.23 -1.61 -5.55
C ASP A 2 19.58 -2.75 -6.34
N PHE A 3 20.30 -3.86 -6.50
CA PHE A 3 19.85 -5.03 -7.26
C PHE A 3 19.12 -6.07 -6.41
N ARG A 4 18.71 -5.73 -5.20
CA ARG A 4 17.95 -6.67 -4.37
C ARG A 4 16.62 -7.02 -5.02
N THR A 5 16.19 -8.26 -4.80
CA THR A 5 14.90 -8.78 -5.25
C THR A 5 14.20 -9.47 -4.10
N LEU A 6 12.92 -9.16 -3.92
CA LEU A 6 12.01 -9.89 -3.06
C LEU A 6 11.72 -11.25 -3.70
N CYS A 7 11.55 -12.27 -2.86
CA CYS A 7 11.26 -13.63 -3.29
C CYS A 7 9.92 -14.07 -2.70
N ALA A 8 9.14 -14.81 -3.48
CA ALA A 8 7.97 -15.50 -2.96
C ALA A 8 8.36 -16.41 -1.77
N PRO A 9 7.54 -16.46 -0.71
CA PRO A 9 6.20 -15.87 -0.59
C PRO A 9 6.16 -14.39 -0.17
N ASN A 10 7.30 -13.73 0.03
CA ASN A 10 7.41 -12.37 0.57
C ASN A 10 7.44 -11.30 -0.53
N LEU A 11 6.44 -11.30 -1.39
CA LEU A 11 6.24 -10.21 -2.36
C LEU A 11 5.39 -9.10 -1.73
N PRO A 12 5.46 -7.86 -2.24
CA PRO A 12 4.51 -6.82 -1.87
C PRO A 12 3.08 -7.34 -1.99
N GLY A 13 2.20 -6.96 -1.06
CA GLY A 13 0.82 -7.46 -1.03
C GLY A 13 0.64 -8.86 -0.43
N SER A 14 1.72 -9.62 -0.17
CA SER A 14 1.62 -10.84 0.63
C SER A 14 1.26 -10.52 2.08
N GLU A 15 0.46 -11.36 2.72
CA GLU A 15 -0.05 -11.15 4.09
C GLU A 15 1.09 -10.82 5.07
N HIS A 16 2.10 -11.69 5.15
CA HIS A 16 3.17 -11.54 6.13
C HIS A 16 4.00 -10.27 5.92
N LEU A 17 4.45 -10.00 4.69
CA LEU A 17 5.28 -8.82 4.41
C LEU A 17 4.48 -7.54 4.60
N SER A 18 3.23 -7.51 4.14
CA SER A 18 2.36 -6.33 4.23
C SER A 18 2.09 -6.00 5.70
N GLN A 19 1.75 -6.98 6.54
CA GLN A 19 1.54 -6.73 7.97
C GLN A 19 2.79 -6.15 8.65
N GLN A 20 4.01 -6.58 8.29
CA GLN A 20 5.25 -6.02 8.84
C GLN A 20 5.50 -4.58 8.35
N ILE A 21 5.24 -4.30 7.07
CA ILE A 21 5.36 -2.96 6.49
C ILE A 21 4.42 -1.98 7.20
N PHE A 22 3.17 -2.38 7.43
CA PHE A 22 2.15 -1.53 8.05
C PHE A 22 2.40 -1.29 9.55
N LYS A 23 3.17 -2.15 10.21
CA LYS A 23 3.64 -1.92 11.59
C LYS A 23 4.78 -0.90 11.67
N SER A 24 5.40 -0.52 10.56
CA SER A 24 6.43 0.52 10.56
C SER A 24 5.80 1.88 10.87
N ARG A 25 6.50 2.70 11.67
CA ARG A 25 5.99 4.02 12.08
C ARG A 25 5.66 4.91 10.89
N TRP A 26 6.56 4.91 9.92
CA TRP A 26 6.40 5.72 8.71
C TRP A 26 5.13 5.37 7.94
N VAL A 27 4.82 4.08 7.75
CA VAL A 27 3.60 3.66 7.02
C VAL A 27 2.34 3.95 7.83
N MET A 28 2.36 3.77 9.16
CA MET A 28 1.26 4.21 10.02
C MET A 28 0.96 5.71 9.85
N ASP A 29 1.99 6.55 9.79
CA ASP A 29 1.83 7.99 9.58
C ASP A 29 1.23 8.31 8.19
N LEU A 30 1.60 7.56 7.14
CA LEU A 30 0.97 7.70 5.82
C LEU A 30 -0.54 7.40 5.87
N ILE A 31 -0.92 6.30 6.52
CA ILE A 31 -2.32 5.88 6.67
C ILE A 31 -3.12 6.92 7.45
N LEU A 32 -2.59 7.35 8.60
CA LEU A 32 -3.29 8.27 9.50
C LEU A 32 -3.44 9.66 8.88
N SER A 33 -2.43 10.15 8.14
CA SER A 33 -2.51 11.44 7.45
C SER A 33 -3.54 11.49 6.31
N MET A 34 -3.94 10.34 5.76
CA MET A 34 -5.04 10.27 4.81
C MET A 34 -6.38 10.58 5.50
N VAL A 35 -6.60 10.08 6.73
CA VAL A 35 -7.94 10.04 7.34
C VAL A 35 -8.12 10.92 8.58
N LEU A 36 -7.03 11.41 9.19
CA LEU A 36 -7.05 12.27 10.36
C LEU A 36 -6.46 13.64 10.04
N VAL A 37 -7.11 14.68 10.56
CA VAL A 37 -6.66 16.09 10.46
C VAL A 37 -5.68 16.44 11.59
N ALA A 38 -5.57 15.61 12.62
CA ALA A 38 -4.81 15.86 13.85
C ALA A 38 -3.45 15.14 13.87
N THR A 39 -2.67 15.38 14.93
CA THR A 39 -1.36 14.76 15.17
C THR A 39 -1.46 13.23 15.17
N THR A 40 -0.63 12.58 14.36
CA THR A 40 -0.59 11.11 14.21
C THR A 40 0.28 10.44 15.27
N SER A 41 1.12 11.21 15.99
CA SER A 41 2.14 10.75 16.95
C SER A 41 1.63 9.76 18.00
N ASP A 42 0.38 9.93 18.41
CA ASP A 42 -0.18 9.21 19.55
C ASP A 42 -0.89 7.92 19.15
N TYR A 43 -0.90 7.57 17.87
CA TYR A 43 -1.39 6.28 17.41
C TYR A 43 -0.32 5.20 17.49
N TYR A 44 -0.77 3.97 17.77
CA TYR A 44 0.04 2.77 17.75
C TYR A 44 -0.72 1.62 17.09
N CYS A 45 0.01 0.61 16.60
CA CYS A 45 -0.57 -0.64 16.12
C CYS A 45 -0.96 -1.49 17.34
N ALA A 46 -2.26 -1.66 17.56
CA ALA A 46 -2.83 -2.46 18.61
C ALA A 46 -2.97 -3.94 18.19
N ASP A 47 -3.37 -4.79 19.14
CA ASP A 47 -3.75 -6.17 18.84
C ASP A 47 -4.96 -6.20 17.91
N SER A 48 -4.84 -6.98 16.83
CA SER A 48 -5.89 -7.13 15.82
C SER A 48 -6.75 -8.38 15.99
N TYR A 49 -6.48 -9.20 17.01
CA TYR A 49 -7.27 -10.39 17.34
C TYR A 49 -8.49 -10.04 18.18
N PHE A 50 -9.65 -10.53 17.76
CA PHE A 50 -10.93 -10.30 18.42
C PHE A 50 -11.39 -11.52 19.22
N ALA A 51 -12.27 -11.30 20.19
CA ALA A 51 -12.76 -12.34 21.10
C ALA A 51 -13.52 -13.50 20.42
N ASN A 52 -14.04 -13.29 19.20
CA ASN A 52 -14.68 -14.34 18.40
C ASN A 52 -13.67 -15.19 17.59
N GLY A 53 -12.37 -14.98 17.79
CA GLY A 53 -11.31 -15.70 17.07
C GLY A 53 -11.02 -15.18 15.67
N THR A 54 -11.69 -14.11 15.24
CA THR A 54 -11.35 -13.39 14.00
C THR A 54 -10.31 -12.33 14.25
N ASN A 55 -9.68 -11.83 13.18
CA ASN A 55 -8.73 -10.74 13.27
C ASN A 55 -8.79 -9.86 12.02
N CYS A 56 -8.52 -8.58 12.19
CA CYS A 56 -8.15 -7.71 11.07
C CYS A 56 -6.64 -7.79 10.81
N ASP A 57 -6.20 -7.26 9.67
CA ASP A 57 -4.76 -7.16 9.41
C ASP A 57 -4.09 -6.15 10.35
N ILE A 58 -4.61 -4.92 10.42
CA ILE A 58 -4.02 -3.83 11.18
C ILE A 58 -5.11 -3.03 11.88
N LEU A 59 -4.93 -2.81 13.18
CA LEU A 59 -5.76 -1.93 13.99
C LEU A 59 -4.89 -0.84 14.61
N LEU A 60 -5.13 0.41 14.22
CA LEU A 60 -4.47 1.57 14.81
C LEU A 60 -5.38 2.21 15.85
N LYS A 61 -4.85 2.43 17.05
CA LYS A 61 -5.55 3.09 18.15
C LYS A 61 -4.74 4.28 18.66
N SER A 62 -5.42 5.34 19.04
CA SER A 62 -4.79 6.40 19.82
C SER A 62 -4.47 5.91 21.23
N LYS A 63 -3.38 6.41 21.80
CA LYS A 63 -3.08 6.29 23.23
C LYS A 63 -4.10 7.03 24.09
N ASP A 64 -4.67 8.10 23.55
CA ASP A 64 -5.73 8.85 24.20
C ASP A 64 -7.07 8.17 23.92
N ASP A 65 -7.85 7.99 24.98
CA ASP A 65 -9.17 7.35 24.93
C ASP A 65 -10.19 8.11 24.07
N ASP A 66 -9.83 9.27 23.49
CA ASP A 66 -10.66 10.09 22.61
C ASP A 66 -10.42 9.85 21.11
N GLY A 67 -9.30 9.23 20.73
CA GLY A 67 -8.98 8.97 19.32
C GLY A 67 -9.93 7.97 18.63
N CYS A 68 -10.12 8.13 17.31
CA CYS A 68 -10.93 7.25 16.49
C CYS A 68 -10.11 6.02 16.09
N PRO A 69 -10.57 4.77 16.30
CA PRO A 69 -9.87 3.61 15.78
C PRO A 69 -9.80 3.66 14.24
N VAL A 70 -8.66 3.26 13.68
CA VAL A 70 -8.48 3.13 12.23
C VAL A 70 -8.13 1.67 11.94
N MET A 71 -8.99 0.99 11.19
CA MET A 71 -8.79 -0.38 10.74
C MET A 71 -8.27 -0.38 9.31
N VAL A 72 -7.28 -1.22 9.03
CA VAL A 72 -6.75 -1.39 7.69
C VAL A 72 -6.76 -2.87 7.32
N GLU A 73 -7.26 -3.15 6.12
CA GLU A 73 -7.29 -4.50 5.52
C GLU A 73 -6.50 -4.51 4.21
N ILE A 74 -5.68 -5.53 4.01
CA ILE A 74 -4.99 -5.81 2.75
C ILE A 74 -5.63 -7.06 2.17
N GLN A 75 -6.51 -6.87 1.19
CA GLN A 75 -7.44 -7.91 0.77
C GLN A 75 -7.14 -8.38 -0.65
N ASP A 76 -7.03 -9.70 -0.81
CA ASP A 76 -6.74 -10.31 -2.12
C ASP A 76 -7.79 -9.95 -3.17
N ALA A 77 -9.07 -10.16 -2.84
CA ALA A 77 -10.22 -9.79 -3.65
C ALA A 77 -11.31 -9.14 -2.78
N VAL A 78 -11.81 -7.99 -3.24
CA VAL A 78 -12.84 -7.20 -2.54
C VAL A 78 -14.15 -7.32 -3.32
N THR A 79 -15.21 -7.75 -2.63
CA THR A 79 -16.57 -7.94 -3.18
C THR A 79 -17.60 -7.29 -2.26
N SER A 80 -18.79 -6.99 -2.78
CA SER A 80 -19.87 -6.41 -1.96
C SER A 80 -20.24 -7.31 -0.77
N THR A 81 -20.22 -8.62 -0.97
CA THR A 81 -20.52 -9.62 0.06
C THR A 81 -19.45 -9.63 1.15
N TRP A 82 -18.16 -9.58 0.77
CA TRP A 82 -17.08 -9.48 1.75
C TRP A 82 -17.15 -8.18 2.57
N ILE A 83 -17.40 -7.04 1.91
CA ILE A 83 -17.57 -5.75 2.59
C ILE A 83 -18.72 -5.84 3.60
N ARG A 84 -19.89 -6.34 3.18
CA ARG A 84 -21.05 -6.42 4.06
C ARG A 84 -20.82 -7.38 5.22
N ASP A 85 -20.48 -8.63 4.93
CA ASP A 85 -20.57 -9.71 5.92
C ASP A 85 -19.33 -9.80 6.81
N LYS A 86 -18.13 -9.59 6.26
CA LYS A 86 -16.87 -9.67 7.00
C LYS A 86 -16.46 -8.32 7.53
N LEU A 87 -16.31 -7.33 6.67
CA LEU A 87 -15.75 -6.05 7.07
C LEU A 87 -16.69 -5.29 8.02
N LEU A 88 -17.93 -5.06 7.59
CA LEU A 88 -18.89 -4.21 8.31
C LEU A 88 -19.59 -4.97 9.45
N LEU A 89 -20.16 -6.14 9.18
CA LEU A 89 -20.96 -6.87 10.17
C LEU A 89 -20.14 -7.69 11.18
N ASP A 90 -18.87 -7.99 10.89
CA ASP A 90 -17.98 -8.71 11.81
C ASP A 90 -16.91 -7.76 12.37
N TYR A 91 -15.92 -7.37 11.58
CA TYR A 91 -14.72 -6.69 12.09
C TYR A 91 -15.02 -5.33 12.71
N CYS A 92 -15.80 -4.47 12.02
CA CYS A 92 -16.21 -3.19 12.58
C CYS A 92 -17.02 -3.35 13.86
N ASN A 93 -17.94 -4.33 13.92
CA ASN A 93 -18.72 -4.60 15.12
C ASN A 93 -17.84 -5.05 16.30
N GLN A 94 -16.80 -5.83 16.05
CA GLN A 94 -15.86 -6.25 17.09
C GLN A 94 -15.02 -5.08 17.61
N ILE A 95 -14.61 -4.16 16.73
CA ILE A 95 -13.94 -2.92 17.14
C ILE A 95 -14.89 -2.04 17.96
N ILE A 96 -16.14 -1.87 17.53
CA ILE A 96 -17.15 -1.09 18.26
C ILE A 96 -17.39 -1.69 19.65
N ARG A 97 -17.52 -3.02 19.76
CA ARG A 97 -17.72 -3.69 21.05
C ARG A 97 -16.53 -3.55 21.99
N SER A 98 -15.30 -3.60 21.47
CA SER A 98 -14.09 -3.53 22.28
C SER A 98 -13.65 -2.11 22.63
N THR A 99 -14.03 -1.11 21.82
CA THR A 99 -13.60 0.29 22.01
C THR A 99 -14.72 1.26 22.34
N GLY A 100 -15.98 0.86 22.16
CA GLY A 100 -17.13 1.75 22.23
C GLY A 100 -17.22 2.75 21.06
N LYS A 101 -16.38 2.61 20.02
CA LYS A 101 -16.22 3.59 18.96
C LYS A 101 -16.34 3.00 17.57
N VAL A 102 -17.00 3.77 16.70
CA VAL A 102 -17.10 3.47 15.27
C VAL A 102 -15.75 3.77 14.59
N PRO A 103 -15.12 2.79 13.90
CA PRO A 103 -13.82 2.96 13.27
C PRO A 103 -13.90 3.76 11.95
N ILE A 104 -12.74 4.25 11.49
CA ILE A 104 -12.49 4.54 10.07
C ILE A 104 -11.84 3.30 9.46
N VAL A 105 -12.23 2.95 8.23
CA VAL A 105 -11.76 1.74 7.56
C VAL A 105 -11.04 2.10 6.27
N ILE A 106 -9.90 1.48 6.01
CA ILE A 106 -9.17 1.61 4.75
C ILE A 106 -8.87 0.20 4.22
N VAL A 107 -9.20 -0.05 2.97
CA VAL A 107 -8.97 -1.34 2.30
C VAL A 107 -8.00 -1.14 1.14
N PHE A 108 -6.96 -1.97 1.11
CA PHE A 108 -5.99 -2.08 0.02
C PHE A 108 -6.27 -3.38 -0.76
N PRO A 109 -7.03 -3.32 -1.86
CA PRO A 109 -7.22 -4.45 -2.75
C PRO A 109 -5.91 -4.79 -3.49
N ILE A 110 -5.57 -6.08 -3.56
CA ILE A 110 -4.44 -6.57 -4.36
C ILE A 110 -4.88 -6.74 -5.82
N HIS A 111 -6.05 -7.34 -6.04
CA HIS A 111 -6.64 -7.51 -7.36
C HIS A 111 -7.64 -6.38 -7.71
N PRO A 112 -7.93 -6.18 -9.00
CA PRO A 112 -8.95 -5.23 -9.43
C PRO A 112 -10.28 -5.43 -8.70
N LEU A 113 -10.97 -4.33 -8.43
CA LEU A 113 -12.27 -4.33 -7.77
C LEU A 113 -13.31 -5.06 -8.64
N SER A 114 -14.19 -5.80 -7.97
CA SER A 114 -15.28 -6.49 -8.62
C SER A 114 -16.35 -5.49 -9.10
N GLU A 115 -16.95 -5.74 -10.26
CA GLU A 115 -17.91 -4.83 -10.91
C GLU A 115 -19.17 -4.59 -10.07
N ASP A 116 -19.52 -5.53 -9.19
CA ASP A 116 -20.63 -5.42 -8.24
C ASP A 116 -20.46 -4.28 -7.22
N LEU A 117 -19.25 -3.73 -7.09
CA LEU A 117 -18.97 -2.63 -6.19
C LEU A 117 -19.31 -1.25 -6.76
N ASN A 118 -19.49 -1.13 -8.07
CA ASN A 118 -19.79 0.17 -8.71
C ASN A 118 -21.07 0.82 -8.18
N GLU A 119 -22.03 0.00 -7.73
CA GLU A 119 -23.31 0.48 -7.21
C GLU A 119 -23.27 0.94 -5.75
N VAL A 120 -22.22 0.57 -5.00
CA VAL A 120 -22.11 0.88 -3.55
C VAL A 120 -21.19 2.05 -3.24
N PHE A 121 -20.46 2.57 -4.23
CA PHE A 121 -19.56 3.69 -4.05
C PHE A 121 -20.30 5.01 -4.00
N ASP A 122 -19.94 5.82 -3.02
CA ASP A 122 -20.31 7.23 -2.97
C ASP A 122 -19.38 8.04 -3.88
N LYS A 123 -19.81 9.28 -4.16
CA LYS A 123 -18.95 10.26 -4.80
C LYS A 123 -17.85 10.71 -3.83
N GLU A 124 -16.63 10.21 -4.03
CA GLU A 124 -15.44 10.67 -3.33
C GLU A 124 -14.86 11.94 -3.98
N GLN A 125 -14.45 12.92 -3.17
CA GLN A 125 -13.98 14.23 -3.68
C GLN A 125 -12.62 14.64 -3.12
N GLU A 126 -12.19 14.05 -2.00
CA GLU A 126 -10.92 14.39 -1.35
C GLU A 126 -9.79 13.51 -1.88
N HIS A 127 -10.10 12.25 -2.19
CA HIS A 127 -9.11 11.25 -2.61
C HIS A 127 -9.45 10.65 -3.97
N TRP A 128 -8.93 11.24 -5.05
CA TRP A 128 -9.17 10.78 -6.43
C TRP A 128 -8.78 9.32 -6.69
N PHE A 129 -7.90 8.76 -5.84
CA PHE A 129 -7.38 7.39 -5.92
C PHE A 129 -8.15 6.37 -5.07
N ALA A 130 -9.25 6.79 -4.42
CA ALA A 130 -10.02 5.93 -3.54
C ALA A 130 -11.52 6.06 -3.81
N HIS A 131 -12.23 4.96 -3.58
CA HIS A 131 -13.69 4.95 -3.49
C HIS A 131 -14.10 5.07 -2.03
N GLN A 132 -15.19 5.78 -1.75
CA GLN A 132 -15.75 5.87 -0.40
C GLN A 132 -17.08 5.11 -0.32
N ILE A 133 -17.32 4.46 0.82
CA ILE A 133 -18.63 3.91 1.20
C ILE A 133 -19.03 4.51 2.56
N THR A 134 -20.19 5.15 2.61
CA THR A 134 -20.72 5.80 3.80
C THR A 134 -21.62 4.83 4.56
N VAL A 135 -21.12 4.31 5.69
CA VAL A 135 -21.88 3.39 6.56
C VAL A 135 -21.86 3.89 8.00
N LYS A 136 -22.43 5.08 8.25
CA LYS A 136 -22.26 5.88 9.49
C LYS A 136 -22.43 5.12 10.83
N ILE A 137 -23.16 4.01 10.83
CA ILE A 137 -23.41 3.18 12.03
C ILE A 137 -22.24 2.23 12.32
N LEU A 138 -21.61 1.67 11.28
CA LEU A 138 -20.58 0.62 11.40
C LEU A 138 -19.18 1.13 11.07
N ALA A 139 -19.07 2.16 10.23
CA ALA A 139 -17.81 2.84 9.92
C ALA A 139 -18.06 4.35 9.73
N LYS A 140 -17.19 5.19 10.30
CA LYS A 140 -17.28 6.65 10.11
C LYS A 140 -17.07 7.02 8.65
N LYS A 141 -16.05 6.40 8.05
CA LYS A 141 -15.72 6.41 6.63
C LYS A 141 -15.11 5.05 6.29
N LEU A 142 -15.40 4.53 5.11
CA LEU A 142 -14.75 3.35 4.55
C LEU A 142 -14.15 3.75 3.20
N TYR A 143 -12.84 3.64 3.08
CA TYR A 143 -12.10 3.92 1.86
C TYR A 143 -11.58 2.63 1.24
N ILE A 144 -11.72 2.50 -0.07
CA ILE A 144 -11.09 1.44 -0.87
C ILE A 144 -10.11 2.12 -1.81
N VAL A 145 -8.82 1.97 -1.56
CA VAL A 145 -7.76 2.63 -2.34
C VAL A 145 -7.52 1.82 -3.60
N ASP A 146 -7.97 2.28 -4.76
CA ASP A 146 -8.05 1.48 -5.99
C ASP A 146 -6.80 1.67 -6.88
N PRO A 147 -5.91 0.67 -6.98
CA PRO A 147 -4.72 0.73 -7.84
C PRO A 147 -5.06 0.99 -9.32
N ALA A 148 -6.24 0.58 -9.80
CA ALA A 148 -6.61 0.78 -11.20
C ALA A 148 -6.83 2.28 -11.52
N THR A 149 -7.39 3.04 -10.58
CA THR A 149 -7.54 4.50 -10.73
C THR A 149 -6.19 5.20 -10.74
N ILE A 150 -5.25 4.71 -9.91
CA ILE A 150 -3.89 5.27 -9.77
C ILE A 150 -3.05 5.02 -11.02
N ARG A 151 -3.17 3.84 -11.64
CA ARG A 151 -2.43 3.46 -12.85
C ARG A 151 -2.72 4.33 -14.07
N ASN A 152 -3.88 4.99 -14.09
CA ASN A 152 -4.28 5.85 -15.19
C ASN A 152 -4.05 7.34 -14.91
N ALA A 153 -3.51 7.68 -13.74
CA ALA A 153 -3.31 9.07 -13.35
C ALA A 153 -2.04 9.66 -13.96
N THR A 154 -2.11 10.94 -14.31
CA THR A 154 -0.97 11.73 -14.82
C THR A 154 -0.30 12.55 -13.71
N ILE A 155 -0.53 12.20 -12.44
CA ILE A 155 -0.04 12.94 -11.29
C ILE A 155 1.32 12.39 -10.88
N ASP A 156 2.31 13.29 -10.79
CA ASP A 156 3.69 13.00 -10.37
C ASP A 156 4.18 14.16 -9.46
N PRO A 157 4.64 13.88 -8.22
CA PRO A 157 4.71 12.56 -7.59
C PRO A 157 3.35 12.06 -7.12
N LEU A 158 3.20 10.74 -7.02
CA LEU A 158 2.00 10.13 -6.44
C LEU A 158 1.83 10.51 -4.96
N PRO A 159 0.57 10.69 -4.48
CA PRO A 159 0.29 10.71 -3.06
C PRO A 159 0.87 9.44 -2.39
N PRO A 160 1.56 9.54 -1.24
CA PRO A 160 2.25 8.38 -0.66
C PRO A 160 1.37 7.16 -0.41
N ILE A 161 0.10 7.37 -0.05
CA ILE A 161 -0.86 6.29 0.15
C ILE A 161 -1.28 5.60 -1.15
N ALA A 162 -1.32 6.35 -2.27
CA ALA A 162 -1.56 5.80 -3.60
C ALA A 162 -0.35 4.96 -4.06
N ALA A 163 0.86 5.46 -3.83
CA ALA A 163 2.09 4.70 -4.09
C ALA A 163 2.14 3.39 -3.27
N LEU A 164 1.70 3.41 -2.00
CA LEU A 164 1.57 2.20 -1.18
C LEU A 164 0.58 1.19 -1.78
N ALA A 165 -0.59 1.64 -2.24
CA ALA A 165 -1.59 0.75 -2.83
C ALA A 165 -1.06 0.06 -4.09
N VAL A 166 -0.42 0.81 -4.99
CA VAL A 166 0.17 0.23 -6.21
C VAL A 166 1.33 -0.70 -5.88
N PHE A 167 2.17 -0.36 -4.90
CA PHE A 167 3.25 -1.23 -4.43
C PHE A 167 2.70 -2.59 -4.00
N LEU A 168 1.63 -2.62 -3.21
CA LEU A 168 0.99 -3.87 -2.77
C LEU A 168 0.39 -4.65 -3.96
N ALA A 169 -0.33 -3.96 -4.85
CA ALA A 169 -1.06 -4.59 -5.95
C ALA A 169 -0.17 -5.10 -7.10
N ASP A 170 0.96 -4.45 -7.37
CA ASP A 170 1.83 -4.84 -8.49
C ASP A 170 2.68 -6.08 -8.19
N GLN A 171 2.92 -6.38 -6.91
CA GLN A 171 3.66 -7.55 -6.41
C GLN A 171 5.02 -7.79 -7.10
N LYS A 172 5.67 -6.71 -7.56
CA LYS A 172 6.96 -6.84 -8.27
C LYS A 172 8.07 -7.25 -7.31
N ARG A 173 9.10 -7.90 -7.85
CA ARG A 173 10.23 -8.40 -7.06
C ARG A 173 11.23 -7.31 -6.77
N SER A 174 11.32 -6.31 -7.62
CA SER A 174 12.30 -5.25 -7.50
C SER A 174 11.67 -3.93 -7.86
N PHE A 175 12.23 -2.88 -7.27
CA PHE A 175 11.91 -1.51 -7.61
C PHE A 175 12.03 -1.24 -9.12
N PHE A 176 13.02 -1.81 -9.81
CA PHE A 176 13.22 -1.63 -11.26
C PHE A 176 12.15 -2.28 -12.15
N GLU A 177 11.39 -3.23 -11.61
CA GLU A 177 10.30 -3.88 -12.32
C GLU A 177 9.00 -3.05 -12.28
N SER A 178 8.98 -1.99 -11.47
CA SER A 178 7.83 -1.09 -11.34
C SER A 178 7.88 0.04 -12.36
N ASP A 179 6.72 0.38 -12.90
CA ASP A 179 6.55 1.58 -13.70
C ASP A 179 6.77 2.86 -12.85
N TYR A 180 6.64 2.73 -11.52
CA TYR A 180 6.84 3.77 -10.51
C TYR A 180 8.25 3.79 -9.90
N HIS A 181 9.25 3.26 -10.58
CA HIS A 181 10.65 3.25 -10.11
C HIS A 181 11.30 4.66 -10.00
N ASN A 182 10.61 5.74 -10.31
CA ASN A 182 11.10 7.10 -10.03
C ASN A 182 10.39 7.72 -8.81
N GLU A 183 9.34 7.08 -8.31
CA GLU A 183 8.57 7.57 -7.17
C GLU A 183 9.35 7.41 -5.86
N PRO A 184 9.62 8.51 -5.12
CA PRO A 184 10.40 8.46 -3.89
C PRO A 184 9.78 7.54 -2.82
N THR A 185 8.44 7.56 -2.72
CA THR A 185 7.70 6.70 -1.78
C THR A 185 7.88 5.23 -2.13
N PHE A 186 7.85 4.88 -3.41
CA PHE A 186 7.98 3.51 -3.90
C PHE A 186 9.37 2.96 -3.59
N ARG A 187 10.41 3.77 -3.76
CA ARG A 187 11.79 3.41 -3.38
C ARG A 187 11.90 3.09 -1.90
N LYS A 188 11.35 3.97 -1.06
CA LYS A 188 11.35 3.79 0.40
C LYS A 188 10.56 2.57 0.84
N LEU A 189 9.47 2.20 0.15
CA LEU A 189 8.73 0.96 0.39
C LEU A 189 9.57 -0.29 0.10
N TYR A 190 10.33 -0.30 -1.00
CA TYR A 190 11.25 -1.41 -1.30
C TYR A 190 12.38 -1.50 -0.27
N ASP A 191 13.00 -0.37 0.09
CA ASP A 191 14.05 -0.34 1.11
C ASP A 191 13.55 -0.94 2.43
N LEU A 192 12.35 -0.53 2.87
CA LEU A 192 11.69 -1.08 4.06
C LEU A 192 11.39 -2.59 3.91
N ALA A 193 10.87 -3.01 2.76
CA ALA A 193 10.55 -4.42 2.51
C ALA A 193 11.80 -5.31 2.56
N PHE A 194 12.92 -4.85 1.98
CA PHE A 194 14.20 -5.55 2.06
C PHE A 194 14.70 -5.62 3.49
N GLU A 195 14.68 -4.52 4.24
CA GLU A 195 15.10 -4.47 5.63
C GLU A 195 14.29 -5.45 6.51
N ILE A 196 12.97 -5.49 6.33
CA ILE A 196 12.09 -6.45 7.03
C ILE A 196 12.49 -7.88 6.69
N CYS A 197 12.71 -8.18 5.41
CA CYS A 197 13.06 -9.53 5.00
C CYS A 197 14.43 -9.96 5.56
N GLU A 198 15.43 -9.10 5.47
CA GLU A 198 16.78 -9.36 5.95
C GLU A 198 16.80 -9.56 7.47
N LYS A 199 16.10 -8.72 8.25
CA LYS A 199 16.01 -8.86 9.71
C LYS A 199 15.20 -10.07 10.15
N GLY A 200 14.14 -10.41 9.41
CA GLY A 200 13.27 -11.55 9.70
C GLY A 200 13.83 -12.91 9.27
N GLY A 201 15.02 -12.94 8.64
CA GLY A 201 15.56 -14.15 8.02
C GLY A 201 14.72 -14.66 6.85
N LEU A 202 13.86 -13.80 6.29
CA LEU A 202 13.05 -14.11 5.12
C LEU A 202 13.94 -14.09 3.88
N LYS A 203 13.64 -14.97 2.92
CA LYS A 203 14.45 -15.09 1.71
C LYS A 203 14.36 -13.83 0.86
N THR A 204 15.49 -13.15 0.70
CA THR A 204 15.74 -12.17 -0.36
C THR A 204 16.64 -12.80 -1.43
N GLY A 205 16.66 -12.21 -2.60
CA GLY A 205 17.53 -12.58 -3.70
C GLY A 205 18.34 -11.39 -4.20
N ILE A 206 19.30 -11.67 -5.06
CA ILE A 206 20.02 -10.67 -5.84
C ILE A 206 19.60 -10.87 -7.30
N MET A 207 19.22 -9.79 -7.97
CA MET A 207 18.94 -9.82 -9.40
C MET A 207 20.21 -10.27 -10.13
N GLY A 208 20.14 -11.43 -10.80
CA GLY A 208 21.26 -11.92 -11.58
C GLY A 208 21.64 -10.91 -12.68
N ARG A 209 22.93 -10.75 -12.97
CA ARG A 209 23.43 -9.75 -13.95
C ARG A 209 22.71 -9.82 -15.30
N TYR A 210 22.41 -11.03 -15.77
CA TYR A 210 21.67 -11.25 -17.02
C TYR A 210 20.22 -10.71 -16.94
N SER A 211 19.53 -10.92 -15.82
CA SER A 211 18.18 -10.40 -15.60
C SER A 211 18.17 -8.88 -15.47
N ALA A 212 19.15 -8.32 -14.74
CA ALA A 212 19.33 -6.88 -14.62
C ALA A 212 19.60 -6.25 -15.99
N GLN A 213 20.50 -6.82 -16.79
CA GLN A 213 20.75 -6.40 -18.17
C GLN A 213 19.49 -6.50 -19.04
N LYS A 214 18.74 -7.59 -18.96
CA LYS A 214 17.50 -7.75 -19.74
C LYS A 214 16.44 -6.71 -19.37
N GLN A 215 16.29 -6.37 -18.09
CA GLN A 215 15.37 -5.32 -17.66
C GLN A 215 15.85 -3.94 -18.10
N LEU A 216 17.15 -3.66 -17.99
CA LEU A 216 17.74 -2.42 -18.48
C LEU A 216 17.51 -2.25 -19.99
N ILE A 217 17.77 -3.32 -20.77
CA ILE A 217 17.55 -3.33 -22.21
C ILE A 217 16.07 -3.08 -22.52
N LYS A 218 15.16 -3.80 -21.85
CA LYS A 218 13.71 -3.60 -22.04
C LYS A 218 13.30 -2.15 -21.75
N LYS A 219 13.81 -1.56 -20.68
CA LYS A 219 13.50 -0.18 -20.29
C LYS A 219 14.07 0.83 -21.28
N VAL A 220 15.32 0.67 -21.70
CA VAL A 220 15.94 1.50 -22.73
C VAL A 220 15.15 1.41 -24.03
N THR A 221 14.71 0.22 -24.45
CA THR A 221 13.85 0.07 -25.63
C THR A 221 12.53 0.84 -25.48
N GLN A 222 11.84 0.70 -24.34
CA GLN A 222 10.60 1.46 -24.08
C GLN A 222 10.81 2.98 -24.13
N LEU A 223 11.91 3.48 -23.57
CA LEU A 223 12.22 4.91 -23.55
C LEU A 223 12.66 5.44 -24.92
N VAL A 224 13.37 4.63 -25.72
CA VAL A 224 13.68 4.93 -27.12
C VAL A 224 12.38 5.01 -27.93
N ASP A 225 11.48 4.05 -27.74
CA ASP A 225 10.21 4.00 -28.46
C ASP A 225 9.27 5.17 -28.11
N ALA A 226 9.36 5.71 -26.89
CA ALA A 226 8.61 6.89 -26.45
C ALA A 226 9.03 8.18 -27.19
N ASN A 227 10.30 8.29 -27.60
CA ASN A 227 10.85 9.38 -28.40
C ASN A 227 10.50 10.81 -27.90
N ASP A 228 10.48 11.00 -26.58
CA ASP A 228 10.03 12.23 -25.91
C ASP A 228 11.11 12.88 -25.04
N GLY A 229 12.35 12.37 -25.10
CA GLY A 229 13.47 12.84 -24.28
C GLY A 229 13.66 12.07 -22.96
N SER A 230 12.71 11.22 -22.56
CA SER A 230 12.76 10.43 -21.32
C SER A 230 13.99 9.52 -21.22
N LEU A 231 14.55 9.08 -22.35
CA LEU A 231 15.81 8.33 -22.37
C LEU A 231 16.98 9.15 -21.84
N ASN A 232 17.09 10.43 -22.21
CA ASN A 232 18.19 11.29 -21.75
C ASN A 232 18.07 11.53 -20.24
N ASP A 233 16.85 11.79 -19.75
CA ASP A 233 16.60 11.96 -18.31
C ASP A 233 16.96 10.70 -17.53
N TYR A 234 16.58 9.53 -18.04
CA TYR A 234 16.94 8.25 -17.45
C TYR A 234 18.46 8.03 -17.43
N LEU A 235 19.17 8.35 -18.52
CA LEU A 235 20.63 8.21 -18.60
C LEU A 235 21.35 9.17 -17.64
N VAL A 236 20.87 10.40 -17.47
CA VAL A 236 21.41 11.36 -16.51
C VAL A 236 21.20 10.85 -15.07
N GLN A 237 20.01 10.40 -14.72
CA GLN A 237 19.74 9.82 -13.39
C GLN A 237 20.61 8.58 -13.12
N MET A 238 20.77 7.72 -14.11
CA MET A 238 21.63 6.54 -14.02
C MET A 238 23.09 6.91 -13.81
N HIS A 239 23.57 7.92 -14.53
CA HIS A 239 24.92 8.46 -14.35
C HIS A 239 25.11 9.00 -12.92
N ASP A 240 24.20 9.85 -12.44
CA ASP A 240 24.28 10.42 -11.10
C ASP A 240 24.24 9.34 -10.00
N LEU A 241 23.37 8.33 -10.17
CA LEU A 241 23.29 7.18 -9.27
C LEU A 241 24.55 6.33 -9.25
N LEU A 242 25.28 6.25 -10.37
CA LEU A 242 26.53 5.49 -10.46
C LEU A 242 27.73 6.31 -9.95
N SER A 243 27.75 7.62 -10.23
CA SER A 243 28.80 8.54 -9.75
C SER A 243 28.72 8.80 -8.25
N ALA A 244 27.55 8.65 -7.62
CA ALA A 244 27.37 8.77 -6.18
C ALA A 244 27.72 7.49 -5.39
N MET A 245 28.14 6.40 -6.07
CA MET A 245 28.61 5.20 -5.39
C MET A 245 30.10 5.30 -5.05
N PRO A 246 30.50 4.97 -3.81
CA PRO A 246 31.91 4.98 -3.38
C PRO A 246 32.75 3.88 -4.04
#